data_AF-A0A558NHT0-F1
#
_entry.id   AF-A0A558NHT0-F1
#
_cell.length_a   1.000
_cell.length_b   1.000
_cell.length_c   1.000
_cell.angle_alpha   90.00
_cell.angle_beta   90.00
_cell.angle_gamma   90.00
#
_symmetry.space_group_name_H-M   'P 1'
#
loop_
_entity.id
_entity.type
_entity.pdbx_description
1 polymer ?
#
loop_
_entity_poly.entity_id
_entity_poly.type
_entity_poly.pdbx_seq_one_letter_code
_entity_poly.pdbx_strand_id
1 'polypeptide(L)'
;MQENILNAFAEQAKTMYAPMAKFNSLFVDNMEKMTEFQLNAIKSYADLGLEQMKKAAEVKDAESMRSFTANQAETASALNKKVMEDAKAFSDMAMEFKTQIESIMEEARSTAAATTTTAKPAAAKPKSAA
;
A
#
# COMPACT_ATOMS: atom_id res chain seq x y z
N MET A 1 -6.26 40.56 16.13
CA MET A 1 -7.05 39.51 16.81
C MET A 1 -7.93 38.72 15.84
N GLN A 2 -8.71 39.35 14.95
CA GLN A 2 -9.54 38.63 13.96
C GLN A 2 -8.72 37.81 12.95
N GLU A 3 -7.58 38.34 12.45
CA GLU A 3 -6.69 37.58 11.55
C GLU A 3 -6.07 36.34 12.20
N ASN A 4 -5.70 36.41 13.49
CA ASN A 4 -5.19 35.24 14.22
C ASN A 4 -6.26 34.15 14.40
N ILE A 5 -7.54 34.53 14.53
CA ILE A 5 -8.66 33.59 14.64
C ILE A 5 -8.97 32.96 13.27
N LEU A 6 -8.95 33.75 12.20
CA LEU A 6 -9.12 33.24 10.83
C LEU A 6 -7.99 32.28 10.43
N ASN A 7 -6.74 32.60 10.76
CA ASN A 7 -5.60 31.73 10.50
C ASN A 7 -5.63 30.46 11.35
N ALA A 8 -5.99 30.54 12.64
CA ALA A 8 -6.14 29.36 13.49
C ALA A 8 -7.27 28.44 13.02
N PHE A 9 -8.38 29.01 12.54
CA PHE A 9 -9.48 28.24 11.98
C PHE A 9 -9.10 27.57 10.65
N ALA A 10 -8.38 28.28 9.78
CA ALA A 10 -7.88 27.73 8.52
C ALA A 10 -6.89 26.58 8.76
N GLU A 11 -5.95 26.73 9.70
CA GLU A 11 -5.03 25.66 10.12
C GLU A 11 -5.79 24.46 10.69
N GLN A 12 -6.76 24.70 11.57
CA GLN A 12 -7.56 23.64 12.19
C GLN A 12 -8.45 22.90 11.18
N ALA A 13 -9.04 23.61 10.21
CA ALA A 13 -9.76 22.99 9.10
C ALA A 13 -8.82 22.11 8.27
N LYS A 14 -7.61 22.60 7.97
CA LYS A 14 -6.58 21.86 7.22
C LYS A 14 -6.14 20.59 7.97
N THR A 15 -5.99 20.65 9.30
CA THR A 15 -5.64 19.47 10.12
C THR A 15 -6.78 18.46 10.17
N MET A 16 -8.04 18.91 10.11
CA MET A 16 -9.21 18.03 10.16
C MET A 16 -9.44 17.27 8.84
N TYR A 17 -9.08 17.86 7.69
CA TYR A 17 -9.21 17.22 6.37
C TYR A 17 -7.97 16.42 5.93
N ALA A 18 -6.78 16.70 6.47
CA ALA A 18 -5.54 16.02 6.08
C ALA A 18 -5.57 14.47 6.23
N PRO A 19 -6.14 13.89 7.30
CA PRO A 19 -6.24 12.43 7.45
C PRO A 19 -7.10 11.78 6.36
N MET A 20 -8.20 12.43 5.96
CA MET A 20 -9.09 11.92 4.91
C MET A 20 -8.42 11.94 3.53
N ALA A 21 -7.67 13.00 3.22
CA ALA A 21 -6.92 13.08 1.97
C ALA A 21 -5.82 12.00 1.89
N LYS A 22 -5.10 11.77 3.00
CA LYS A 22 -4.08 10.71 3.09
C LYS A 22 -4.68 9.31 2.98
N PHE A 23 -5.83 9.07 3.61
CA PHE A 23 -6.54 7.79 3.49
C PHE A 23 -6.94 7.49 2.04
N ASN A 24 -7.45 8.49 1.32
CA ASN A 24 -7.79 8.33 -0.10
C ASN A 24 -6.55 8.07 -0.96
N SER A 25 -5.45 8.79 -0.71
CA SER A 25 -4.17 8.54 -1.40
C SER A 25 -3.67 7.11 -1.15
N LEU A 26 -3.67 6.66 0.11
CA LEU A 26 -3.31 5.31 0.49
C LEU A 26 -4.14 4.28 -0.28
N PHE A 27 -5.44 4.49 -0.43
CA PHE A 27 -6.29 3.56 -1.17
C PHE A 27 -5.92 3.48 -2.66
N VAL A 28 -5.66 4.63 -3.30
CA VAL A 28 -5.22 4.69 -4.70
C VAL A 28 -3.86 4.03 -4.88
N ASP A 29 -2.88 4.36 -4.02
CA ASP A 29 -1.53 3.80 -4.09
C ASP A 29 -1.53 2.27 -3.89
N ASN A 30 -2.37 1.75 -2.98
CA ASN A 30 -2.51 0.31 -2.80
C ASN A 30 -3.20 -0.36 -3.99
N MET A 31 -4.17 0.31 -4.63
CA MET A 31 -4.82 -0.20 -5.83
C MET A 31 -3.85 -0.25 -7.02
N GLU A 32 -2.99 0.75 -7.16
CA GLU A 32 -1.92 0.77 -8.16
C GLU A 32 -0.95 -0.40 -7.94
N LYS A 33 -0.43 -0.57 -6.72
CA LYS A 33 0.47 -1.68 -6.37
C LYS A 33 -0.15 -3.06 -6.61
N MET A 34 -1.42 -3.24 -6.25
CA MET A 34 -2.14 -4.48 -6.52
C MET A 34 -2.31 -4.74 -8.02
N THR A 35 -2.53 -3.69 -8.80
CA THR A 35 -2.65 -3.78 -10.26
C THR A 35 -1.30 -4.14 -10.89
N GLU A 36 -0.22 -3.50 -10.46
CA GLU A 36 1.15 -3.83 -10.88
C GLU A 36 1.51 -5.27 -10.52
N PHE A 37 1.17 -5.72 -9.32
CA PHE A 37 1.36 -7.09 -8.89
C PHE A 37 0.63 -8.08 -9.80
N GLN A 38 -0.65 -7.84 -10.10
CA GLN A 38 -1.43 -8.69 -11.02
C GLN A 38 -0.83 -8.71 -12.44
N LEU A 39 -0.42 -7.56 -12.96
CA LEU A 39 0.20 -7.45 -14.29
C LEU A 39 1.53 -8.20 -14.35
N ASN A 40 2.38 -8.04 -13.33
CA ASN A 40 3.68 -8.72 -13.24
C ASN A 40 3.53 -10.24 -13.12
N ALA A 41 2.56 -10.70 -12.34
CA ALA A 41 2.22 -12.13 -12.24
C ALA A 41 1.77 -12.67 -13.61
N ILE A 42 0.79 -12.02 -14.26
CA ILE A 42 0.30 -12.44 -15.59
C ILE A 42 1.43 -12.48 -16.61
N LYS A 43 2.25 -11.43 -16.67
CA LYS A 43 3.40 -11.37 -17.59
C LYS A 43 4.38 -12.52 -17.32
N SER A 44 4.73 -12.75 -16.06
CA SER A 44 5.71 -13.79 -15.70
C SER A 44 5.20 -15.20 -16.01
N TYR A 45 3.92 -15.48 -15.77
CA TYR A 45 3.32 -16.77 -16.14
C TYR A 45 3.18 -16.94 -17.66
N ALA A 46 2.82 -15.87 -18.37
CA ALA A 46 2.78 -15.89 -19.83
C ALA A 46 4.18 -16.14 -20.43
N ASP A 47 5.21 -15.48 -19.90
CA ASP A 47 6.61 -15.68 -20.29
C ASP A 47 7.03 -17.15 -20.06
N LEU A 48 6.73 -17.73 -18.88
CA LEU A 48 6.99 -19.15 -18.59
C LEU A 48 6.26 -20.09 -19.57
N GLY A 49 5.00 -19.81 -19.89
CA GLY A 49 4.21 -20.61 -20.83
C GLY A 49 4.73 -20.54 -22.27
N LEU A 50 5.08 -19.34 -22.73
CA LEU A 50 5.68 -19.13 -24.05
C LEU A 50 7.05 -19.79 -24.16
N GLU A 51 7.87 -19.70 -23.10
CA GLU A 51 9.17 -20.34 -23.06
C GLU A 51 9.05 -21.87 -23.10
N GLN A 52 8.10 -22.44 -22.34
CA GLN A 52 7.81 -23.88 -22.39
C GLN A 52 7.28 -24.31 -23.77
N MET A 53 6.43 -23.52 -24.41
CA MET A 53 5.91 -23.80 -25.75
C MET A 53 7.03 -23.75 -26.80
N LYS A 54 7.94 -22.78 -26.72
CA LYS A 54 9.11 -22.68 -27.58
C LYS A 54 10.03 -23.88 -27.40
N LYS A 55 10.35 -24.25 -26.14
CA LYS A 55 11.16 -25.43 -25.81
C LYS A 55 10.51 -26.73 -26.32
N ALA A 56 9.18 -26.83 -26.26
CA ALA A 56 8.46 -27.98 -26.81
C ALA A 56 8.49 -28.03 -28.35
N ALA A 57 8.38 -26.88 -29.02
CA ALA A 57 8.46 -26.80 -30.50
C ALA A 57 9.87 -27.11 -31.05
N GLU A 58 10.90 -26.97 -30.23
CA GLU A 58 12.30 -27.30 -30.57
C GLU A 58 12.60 -28.80 -30.47
N VAL A 59 11.69 -29.61 -29.89
CA VAL A 59 11.83 -31.07 -29.81
C VAL A 59 11.58 -31.70 -31.17
N LYS A 60 12.63 -32.34 -31.72
CA LYS A 60 12.59 -32.98 -33.05
C LYS A 60 13.12 -34.42 -33.06
N ASP A 61 13.78 -34.84 -31.98
CA ASP A 61 14.48 -36.11 -31.85
C ASP A 61 14.68 -36.50 -30.37
N ALA A 62 15.27 -37.68 -30.14
CA ALA A 62 15.50 -38.21 -28.79
C ALA A 62 16.51 -37.37 -27.96
N GLU A 63 17.41 -36.63 -28.62
CA GLU A 63 18.40 -35.78 -27.96
C GLU A 63 17.75 -34.49 -27.44
N SER A 64 16.95 -33.82 -28.28
CA SER A 64 16.15 -32.65 -27.91
C SER A 64 15.08 -32.98 -26.85
N MET A 65 14.50 -34.19 -26.87
CA MET A 65 13.65 -34.70 -25.77
C MET A 65 14.39 -34.80 -24.43
N ARG A 66 15.67 -35.19 -24.46
CA ARG A 66 16.50 -35.29 -23.26
C ARG A 66 16.79 -33.91 -22.69
N SER A 67 17.13 -32.95 -23.56
CA SER A 67 17.28 -31.53 -23.18
C SER A 67 15.99 -30.93 -22.63
N PHE A 68 14.82 -31.21 -23.25
CA PHE A 68 13.53 -30.75 -22.74
C PHE A 68 13.24 -31.28 -21.33
N THR A 69 13.53 -32.56 -21.08
CA THR A 69 13.35 -33.18 -19.76
C THR A 69 14.32 -32.60 -18.73
N ALA A 70 15.58 -32.33 -19.13
CA ALA A 70 16.56 -31.68 -18.26
C ALA A 70 16.13 -30.25 -17.87
N ASN A 71 15.56 -29.51 -18.82
CA ASN A 71 15.03 -28.16 -18.60
C ASN A 71 13.78 -28.13 -17.73
N GLN A 72 13.10 -29.26 -17.53
CA GLN A 72 11.89 -29.33 -16.72
C GLN A 72 12.17 -29.06 -15.22
N ALA A 73 13.35 -29.47 -14.74
CA ALA A 73 13.82 -29.13 -13.39
C ALA A 73 14.11 -27.62 -13.25
N GLU A 74 14.62 -26.99 -14.31
CA GLU A 74 14.87 -25.55 -14.35
C GLU A 74 13.55 -24.76 -14.37
N THR A 75 12.57 -25.17 -15.17
CA THR A 75 11.22 -24.59 -15.18
C THR A 75 10.55 -24.71 -13.81
N ALA A 76 10.69 -25.85 -13.13
CA ALA A 76 10.16 -26.04 -11.77
C ALA A 76 10.85 -25.13 -10.75
N SER A 77 12.17 -24.98 -10.84
CA SER A 77 12.94 -24.06 -10.00
C SER A 77 12.54 -22.59 -10.24
N ALA A 78 12.38 -22.19 -11.51
CA ALA A 78 11.93 -20.86 -11.88
C ALA A 78 10.52 -20.57 -11.34
N LEU A 79 9.59 -21.52 -11.46
CA LEU A 79 8.25 -21.41 -10.89
C LEU A 79 8.28 -21.25 -9.38
N ASN A 80 9.06 -22.08 -8.67
CA ASN A 80 9.19 -22.00 -7.21
C ASN A 80 9.77 -20.65 -6.77
N LYS A 81 10.79 -20.16 -7.48
CA LYS A 81 11.35 -18.83 -7.25
C LYS A 81 10.31 -17.73 -7.45
N LYS A 82 9.47 -17.82 -8.50
CA LYS A 82 8.38 -16.87 -8.72
C LYS A 82 7.34 -16.89 -7.61
N VAL A 83 6.92 -18.06 -7.16
CA VAL A 83 6.00 -18.17 -6.01
C VAL A 83 6.58 -17.50 -4.76
N MET A 84 7.87 -17.69 -4.48
CA MET A 84 8.55 -17.03 -3.37
C MET A 84 8.65 -15.51 -3.54
N GLU A 85 8.98 -15.04 -4.74
CA GLU A 85 9.03 -13.61 -5.07
C GLU A 85 7.64 -12.96 -4.90
N ASP A 86 6.59 -13.60 -5.40
CA ASP A 86 5.22 -13.11 -5.29
C ASP A 86 4.74 -13.10 -3.83
N ALA A 87 5.05 -14.14 -3.06
CA ALA A 87 4.75 -14.19 -1.62
C ALA A 87 5.45 -13.07 -0.84
N LYS A 88 6.71 -12.78 -1.20
CA LYS A 88 7.46 -11.66 -0.62
C LYS A 88 6.84 -10.33 -1.00
N ALA A 89 6.54 -10.11 -2.28
CA ALA A 89 5.92 -8.88 -2.76
C ALA A 89 4.58 -8.63 -2.05
N PHE A 90 3.75 -9.68 -1.90
CA PHE A 90 2.50 -9.60 -1.15
C PHE A 90 2.72 -9.25 0.32
N SER A 91 3.67 -9.90 1.00
CA SER A 91 4.00 -9.60 2.39
C SER A 91 4.50 -8.16 2.56
N ASP A 92 5.31 -7.66 1.63
CA ASP A 92 5.85 -6.31 1.66
C ASP A 92 4.71 -5.28 1.47
N MET A 93 3.80 -5.50 0.52
CA MET A 93 2.59 -4.67 0.34
C MET A 93 1.71 -4.64 1.60
N ALA A 94 1.50 -5.80 2.24
CA ALA A 94 0.69 -5.90 3.46
C ALA A 94 1.33 -5.15 4.65
N MET A 95 2.65 -5.26 4.82
CA MET A 95 3.37 -4.52 5.86
C MET A 95 3.32 -3.02 5.62
N GLU A 96 3.50 -2.59 4.38
CA GLU A 96 3.46 -1.17 4.04
C GLU A 96 2.07 -0.58 4.27
N PHE A 97 1.00 -1.27 3.85
CA PHE A 97 -0.38 -0.87 4.15
C PHE A 97 -0.62 -0.71 5.66
N LYS A 98 -0.16 -1.67 6.47
CA LYS A 98 -0.25 -1.61 7.93
C LYS A 98 0.46 -0.37 8.48
N THR A 99 1.70 -0.12 8.07
CA THR A 99 2.48 1.03 8.53
C THR A 99 1.84 2.36 8.13
N GLN A 100 1.30 2.46 6.91
CA GLN A 100 0.64 3.69 6.46
C GLN A 100 -0.66 3.95 7.22
N ILE A 101 -1.44 2.92 7.55
CA ILE A 101 -2.63 3.05 8.43
C ILE A 101 -2.26 3.49 9.84
N GLU A 102 -1.23 2.88 10.43
CA GLU A 102 -0.73 3.25 11.76
C GLU A 102 -0.32 4.73 11.80
N SER A 103 0.39 5.20 10.76
CA SER A 103 0.77 6.61 10.61
C SER A 103 -0.44 7.54 10.52
N ILE A 104 -1.46 7.21 9.72
CA ILE A 104 -2.69 8.03 9.62
C ILE A 104 -3.40 8.09 10.98
N MET A 105 -3.48 6.98 11.71
CA MET A 105 -4.10 6.96 13.04
C MET A 105 -3.32 7.77 14.08
N GLU A 106 -1.98 7.71 14.06
CA GLU A 106 -1.14 8.48 14.96
C GLU A 106 -1.27 9.99 14.71
N GLU A 107 -1.29 10.42 13.45
CA GLU A 107 -1.52 11.82 13.06
C GLU A 107 -2.92 12.30 13.44
N ALA A 108 -3.96 11.47 13.24
CA ALA A 108 -5.32 11.79 13.65
C ALA A 108 -5.42 11.96 15.18
N ARG A 109 -4.74 11.10 15.95
CA ARG A 109 -4.69 11.19 17.41
C ARG A 109 -3.93 12.43 17.89
N SER A 110 -2.80 12.76 17.26
CA SER A 110 -2.03 13.98 17.53
C SER A 110 -2.84 15.25 17.27
N THR A 111 -3.61 15.26 16.17
CA THR A 111 -4.52 16.35 15.81
C THR A 111 -5.67 16.51 16.82
N ALA A 112 -6.24 15.40 17.30
CA ALA A 112 -7.29 15.41 18.32
C ALA A 112 -6.77 15.85 19.71
N ALA A 113 -5.52 15.53 20.05
CA ALA A 113 -4.86 15.99 21.27
C ALA A 113 -4.53 17.49 21.23
N ALA A 114 -4.18 18.04 20.07
CA ALA A 114 -3.98 19.47 19.89
C ALA A 114 -5.27 20.28 20.11
N THR A 115 -6.42 19.77 19.66
CA THR A 115 -7.74 20.44 19.77
C THR A 115 -8.32 20.50 21.18
N THR A 116 -7.88 19.62 22.08
CA THR A 116 -8.34 19.61 23.49
C THR A 116 -7.62 20.63 24.37
N THR A 117 -6.45 21.14 23.97
CA THR A 117 -5.71 22.15 24.75
C THR A 117 -6.20 23.58 24.55
N THR A 118 -6.96 23.86 23.48
CA THR A 118 -7.59 25.18 23.25
C THR A 118 -8.94 25.37 23.96
N ALA A 119 -9.52 24.30 24.50
CA ALA A 119 -10.75 24.36 25.30
C ALA A 119 -10.44 24.60 26.79
N LYS A 120 -9.84 25.75 27.13
CA LYS A 120 -9.79 26.22 28.52
C LYS A 120 -11.24 26.52 28.97
N PRO A 121 -11.72 26.02 30.12
CA PRO A 121 -13.06 26.37 30.61
C PRO A 121 -13.08 27.86 30.94
N ALA A 122 -13.84 28.64 30.17
CA ALA A 122 -14.11 30.03 30.50
C ALA A 122 -14.90 30.07 31.80
N ALA A 123 -14.36 30.78 32.77
CA ALA A 123 -14.79 30.86 34.16
C ALA A 123 -16.29 31.16 34.33
N ALA A 124 -16.98 30.31 35.10
CA ALA A 124 -18.24 30.68 35.73
C ALA A 124 -17.97 31.75 36.80
N LYS A 125 -18.14 33.03 36.45
CA LYS A 125 -18.42 34.08 37.45
C LYS A 125 -19.94 34.21 37.56
N PRO A 126 -20.58 33.88 38.70
CA PRO A 126 -21.94 34.33 38.93
C PRO A 126 -21.91 35.84 39.19
N LYS A 127 -22.63 36.60 38.35
CA LYS A 127 -22.94 38.01 38.60
C LYS A 127 -23.85 38.08 39.83
N SER A 128 -23.40 38.84 40.83
CA SER A 128 -24.29 39.47 41.81
C SER A 128 -25.27 40.40 41.10
N ALA A 129 -26.57 40.27 41.39
CA ALA A 129 -27.55 41.37 41.49
C ALA A 129 -28.96 40.83 41.78
N ALA A 130 -29.39 40.93 43.04
CA ALA A 130 -30.68 41.47 43.50
C ALA A 130 -30.76 41.34 45.02
#